data_AF-A0A7C6S2E0-F1
#
_entry.id   AF-A0A7C6S2E0-F1
#
_cell.length_a   1.000
_cell.length_b   1.000
_cell.length_c   1.000
_cell.angle_alpha   90.00
_cell.angle_beta   90.00
_cell.angle_gamma   90.00
#
_symmetry.space_group_name_H-M   'P 1'
#
loop_
_entity.id
_entity.type
_entity.pdbx_description
1 polymer ?
#
loop_
_entity_poly.entity_id
_entity_poly.type
_entity_poly.pdbx_seq_one_letter_code
_entity_poly.pdbx_strand_id
1 'polypeptide(L)' 'PFIAKATTHEGRTYQSIELTAETLAAADCVVLTTNHKVFDMEFVQEHAKLIVDMRNMINESSDSVYKL' A
#
# COMPACT_ATOMS: atom_id res chain seq x y z
N PRO A 1 -1.44 2.37 13.84
CA PRO A 1 -0.47 3.36 14.34
C PRO A 1 0.75 3.33 13.41
N PHE A 2 1.34 4.50 13.10
CA PHE A 2 2.53 4.56 12.26
C PHE A 2 3.76 4.00 12.99
N ILE A 3 4.54 3.17 12.30
CA ILE A 3 5.78 2.59 12.82
C ILE A 3 6.90 2.95 11.84
N ALA A 4 7.82 3.82 12.24
CA ALA A 4 8.89 4.28 11.34
C ALA A 4 9.91 3.17 11.00
N LYS A 5 10.18 2.27 11.95
CA LYS A 5 11.13 1.17 11.80
C LYS A 5 10.65 -0.06 12.57
N ALA A 6 10.74 -1.22 11.94
CA ALA A 6 10.43 -2.51 12.56
C ALA A 6 11.62 -3.47 12.40
N THR A 7 11.95 -4.22 13.45
CA THR A 7 12.98 -5.27 13.40
C THR A 7 12.35 -6.60 13.75
N THR A 8 12.53 -7.60 12.89
CA THR A 8 12.02 -8.96 13.11
C THR A 8 12.93 -9.76 14.03
N HIS A 9 12.43 -10.88 14.55
CA HIS A 9 13.18 -11.82 15.38
C HIS A 9 14.42 -12.39 14.67
N GLU A 10 14.39 -12.45 13.34
CA GLU A 10 15.51 -12.90 12.49
C GLU A 10 16.54 -11.78 12.22
N GLY A 11 16.38 -10.59 12.83
CA GLY A 11 17.28 -9.46 12.67
C GLY A 11 17.03 -8.61 11.40
N ARG A 12 16.02 -8.94 10.58
CA ARG A 12 15.66 -8.10 9.41
C ARG A 12 15.04 -6.80 9.86
N THR A 13 15.53 -5.70 9.30
CA THR A 13 15.03 -4.35 9.57
C THR A 13 14.23 -3.84 8.37
N TYR A 14 13.03 -3.35 8.65
CA TYR A 14 12.18 -2.65 7.70
C TYR A 14 12.07 -1.19 8.11
N GLN A 15 12.10 -0.31 7.13
CA GLN A 15 11.86 1.13 7.31
C GLN A 15 10.62 1.50 6.52
N SER A 16 9.74 2.27 7.16
CA SER A 16 8.59 2.85 6.47
C SER A 16 9.06 3.97 5.56
N ILE A 17 8.54 3.98 4.35
CA ILE A 17 8.70 5.09 3.41
C ILE A 17 7.47 5.98 3.48
N GLU A 18 7.65 7.27 3.17
CA GLU A 18 6.52 8.18 3.06
C GLU A 18 5.63 7.76 1.89
N LEU A 19 4.32 7.94 2.05
CA LEU A 19 3.36 7.68 0.99
C LEU A 19 3.28 8.91 0.08
N THR A 20 4.10 8.92 -0.96
CA THR A 20 4.11 9.98 -1.98
C THR A 20 3.84 9.42 -3.39
N ALA A 21 3.48 10.28 -4.33
CA ALA A 21 3.23 9.87 -5.71
C ALA A 21 4.48 9.23 -6.33
N GLU A 22 5.67 9.74 -6.02
CA GLU A 22 6.95 9.20 -6.48
C GLU A 22 7.19 7.79 -5.94
N THR A 23 6.91 7.56 -4.66
CA THR A 23 7.08 6.22 -4.07
C THR A 23 6.11 5.20 -4.65
N LEU A 24 4.87 5.61 -4.92
CA LEU A 24 3.84 4.76 -5.54
C LEU A 24 4.18 4.42 -6.99
N ALA A 25 4.63 5.42 -7.76
CA ALA A 25 5.03 5.23 -9.15
C ALA A 25 6.33 4.40 -9.29
N ALA A 26 7.22 4.47 -8.29
CA ALA A 26 8.44 3.66 -8.27
C ALA A 26 8.14 2.17 -8.02
N ALA A 27 7.08 1.85 -7.28
CA ALA A 27 6.66 0.47 -7.03
C ALA A 27 6.00 -0.15 -8.26
N ASP A 28 6.17 -1.47 -8.43
CA ASP A 28 5.45 -2.22 -9.47
C ASP A 28 4.08 -2.70 -8.98
N CYS A 29 3.94 -2.91 -7.67
CA CYS A 29 2.71 -3.38 -7.05
C CYS A 29 2.58 -2.83 -5.62
N VAL A 30 1.37 -2.44 -5.25
CA VAL A 30 0.99 -1.99 -3.91
C VAL A 30 -0.01 -2.99 -3.32
N VAL A 31 0.28 -3.50 -2.12
CA VAL A 31 -0.58 -4.48 -1.44
C VAL A 31 -1.23 -3.86 -0.22
N LEU A 32 -2.56 -3.85 -0.19
CA LEU A 32 -3.34 -3.32 0.93
C LEU A 32 -3.55 -4.42 1.96
N THR A 33 -2.68 -4.49 2.96
CA THR A 33 -2.68 -5.58 3.97
C THR A 33 -3.54 -5.27 5.20
N THR A 34 -3.76 -3.99 5.49
CA THR A 34 -4.53 -3.54 6.67
C THR A 34 -5.47 -2.39 6.33
N ASN A 35 -6.73 -2.50 6.78
CA ASN A 35 -7.74 -1.47 6.59
C ASN A 35 -7.57 -0.31 7.58
N HIS A 36 -6.71 0.64 7.22
CA HIS A 36 -6.53 1.89 7.96
C HIS A 36 -7.23 3.05 7.24
N LYS A 37 -8.21 3.67 7.91
CA LYS A 37 -8.98 4.82 7.39
C LYS A 37 -8.15 6.08 7.10
N VAL A 38 -6.91 6.13 7.57
CA VAL A 38 -6.02 7.30 7.38
C VAL A 38 -5.46 7.37 5.96
N PHE A 39 -5.48 6.27 5.21
CA PHE A 39 -4.96 6.25 3.85
C PHE A 39 -6.01 6.73 2.86
N ASP A 40 -5.61 7.67 2.02
CA ASP A 40 -6.39 8.13 0.89
C ASP A 40 -6.26 7.10 -0.26
N MET A 41 -7.32 6.29 -0.44
CA MET A 41 -7.34 5.26 -1.48
C MET A 41 -7.51 5.84 -2.88
N GLU A 42 -8.04 7.07 -3.02
CA GLU A 42 -8.14 7.72 -4.33
C GLU A 42 -6.74 8.12 -4.79
N PHE A 43 -5.94 8.75 -3.90
CA PHE A 43 -4.54 9.07 -4.15
C PHE A 43 -3.69 7.83 -4.48
N VAL A 44 -3.89 6.73 -3.75
CA VAL A 44 -3.17 5.46 -4.03
C VAL A 44 -3.55 4.89 -5.40
N GLN A 45 -4.84 4.91 -5.76
CA GLN A 45 -5.32 4.45 -7.07
C GLN A 45 -4.79 5.29 -8.22
N GLU A 46 -4.64 6.60 -8.04
CA GLU A 46 -4.15 7.50 -9.08
C GLU A 46 -2.68 7.24 -9.44
N HIS A 47 -1.84 6.93 -8.44
CA HIS A 47 -0.39 6.88 -8.63
C HIS A 47 0.22 5.47 -8.63
N ALA A 48 -0.50 4.44 -8.19
CA ALA A 48 -0.01 3.07 -8.22
C ALA A 48 -0.19 2.42 -9.60
N LYS A 49 0.79 1.60 -10.02
CA LYS A 49 0.71 0.84 -11.28
C LYS A 49 -0.23 -0.36 -11.18
N LEU A 50 -0.22 -1.05 -10.04
CA LEU A 50 -1.02 -2.23 -9.72
C LEU A 50 -1.34 -2.24 -8.24
N ILE A 51 -2.58 -2.55 -7.89
CA ILE A 51 -3.04 -2.67 -6.51
C ILE A 51 -3.61 -4.07 -6.29
N VAL A 52 -3.17 -4.71 -5.21
CA VAL A 52 -3.77 -5.93 -4.67
C VAL A 52 -4.46 -5.59 -3.36
N ASP A 53 -5.78 -5.56 -3.38
CA ASP A 53 -6.61 -5.24 -2.23
C ASP A 53 -7.04 -6.52 -1.51
N MET A 54 -6.40 -6.79 -0.36
CA MET A 54 -6.71 -7.93 0.50
C MET A 54 -7.77 -7.60 1.56
N ARG A 55 -8.22 -6.34 1.63
CA ARG A 55 -8.99 -5.80 2.75
C ARG A 55 -10.25 -5.06 2.34
N ASN A 56 -10.60 -5.09 1.05
CA ASN A 56 -11.76 -4.45 0.46
C ASN A 56 -11.82 -2.95 0.83
N MET A 57 -10.69 -2.27 0.67
CA MET A 57 -10.55 -0.83 0.87
C MET A 57 -10.96 -0.01 -0.36
N ILE A 58 -10.85 -0.59 -1.55
CA ILE A 58 -11.30 0.01 -2.80
C ILE A 58 -12.63 -0.62 -3.18
N ASN A 59 -13.63 0.18 -3.55
CA ASN A 59 -14.99 -0.33 -3.79
C ASN A 59 -15.09 -1.15 -5.09
N GLU A 60 -14.52 -0.65 -6.17
CA GLU A 60 -14.63 -1.23 -7.51
C GLU A 60 -13.32 -1.86 -7.97
N SER A 61 -13.42 -2.96 -8.72
CA SER A 61 -12.27 -3.54 -9.43
C SER A 61 -12.00 -2.80 -10.74
N SER A 62 -10.74 -2.81 -11.19
CA SER A 62 -10.32 -2.29 -12.49
C SER A 62 -9.17 -3.11 -13.04
N ASP A 63 -8.69 -2.81 -14.25
CA ASP A 63 -7.53 -3.49 -14.85
C ASP A 63 -6.27 -3.42 -13.97
N SER A 64 -6.15 -2.37 -13.14
CA SER A 64 -5.04 -2.16 -12.22
C SER A 64 -5.38 -2.47 -10.75
N VAL A 65 -6.62 -2.87 -10.43
CA VAL A 65 -7.05 -3.17 -9.06
C VAL A 65 -7.58 -4.59 -8.97
N TYR A 66 -6.77 -5.47 -8.38
CA TYR A 66 -7.12 -6.85 -8.09
C TYR A 66 -7.63 -6.98 -6.66
N LYS A 67 -8.86 -7.46 -6.53
CA LYS A 67 -9.52 -7.71 -5.25
C LYS A 67 -9.60 -9.22 -4.99
N LEU A 68 -9.38 -9.64 -3.75
CA LEU A 68 -9.35 -11.05 -3.31
C LEU A 68 -10.47 -11.36 -2.30
#